data_AF-A0A942I7W0-F1
#
_entry.id   AF-A0A942I7W0-F1
#
_cell.length_a   1.000
_cell.length_b   1.000
_cell.length_c   1.000
_cell.angle_alpha   90.00
_cell.angle_beta   90.00
_cell.angle_gamma   90.00
#
_symmetry.space_group_name_H-M   'P 1'
#
loop_
_entity.id
_entity.type
_entity.pdbx_description
1 polymer ?
#
loop_
_entity_poly.entity_id
_entity_poly.type
_entity_poly.pdbx_seq_one_letter_code
_entity_poly.pdbx_strand_id
1 'polypeptide(L)'
;MKRLFVGLALSAMLSPAAFAFDTATQAIIDLQKSGKPVRTADLVVLMQASERWCYVQQADSCAWSDIYLDVNADGAQFEISNAWSEAVEIAFIDTGRVEDGRMICETGVDWLPTIRAIKRADGSIIGGRALHDLKAEIGATAADTTIDCFDYRYLGADAEAGTITLLQRQSREGVHDPDQDTEVTLHFNPATAAALTLRW
;
A
#
# COMPACT_ATOMS: atom_id res chain seq x y z
N MET A 1 -51.71 -45.76 6.65
CA MET A 1 -51.66 -44.28 6.61
C MET A 1 -51.08 -43.84 7.94
N LYS A 2 -50.00 -43.07 8.12
CA LYS A 2 -49.31 -42.06 7.31
C LYS A 2 -47.80 -42.16 7.60
N ARG A 3 -47.00 -41.97 6.55
CA ARG A 3 -45.55 -41.79 6.57
C ARG A 3 -45.22 -40.46 7.27
N LEU A 4 -44.17 -40.39 8.07
CA LEU A 4 -43.54 -39.13 8.47
C LEU A 4 -42.09 -39.14 7.99
N PHE A 5 -41.86 -38.32 6.97
CA PHE A 5 -40.60 -38.00 6.34
C PHE A 5 -39.85 -36.94 7.17
N VAL A 6 -38.53 -37.13 7.28
CA VAL A 6 -37.43 -36.18 7.02
C VAL A 6 -37.42 -34.83 7.75
N GLY A 7 -36.25 -34.55 8.34
CA GLY A 7 -35.82 -33.19 8.67
C GLY A 7 -34.34 -33.14 9.06
N LEU A 8 -33.44 -33.69 8.23
CA LEU A 8 -32.00 -33.48 8.41
C LEU A 8 -31.70 -32.03 7.95
N ALA A 9 -31.76 -31.09 8.89
CA ALA A 9 -31.35 -29.71 8.65
C ALA A 9 -29.82 -29.70 8.48
N LEU A 10 -29.38 -29.75 7.22
CA LEU A 10 -28.00 -29.48 6.85
C LEU A 10 -27.80 -27.97 7.02
N SER A 11 -27.36 -27.57 8.21
CA SER A 11 -26.86 -26.23 8.48
C SER A 11 -25.58 -26.05 7.67
N ALA A 12 -25.72 -25.68 6.39
CA ALA A 12 -24.64 -25.13 5.61
C ALA A 12 -24.17 -23.88 6.36
N MET A 13 -23.07 -24.03 7.10
CA MET A 13 -22.29 -22.89 7.55
C MET A 13 -21.94 -22.12 6.30
N LEU A 14 -22.62 -20.98 6.11
CA LEU A 14 -22.18 -19.92 5.23
C LEU A 14 -20.89 -19.36 5.86
N SER A 15 -19.81 -20.14 5.78
CA SER A 15 -18.49 -19.57 5.95
C SER A 15 -18.38 -18.51 4.85
N PRO A 16 -18.10 -17.24 5.17
CA PRO A 16 -17.69 -16.31 4.14
C PRO A 16 -16.56 -17.02 3.39
N ALA A 17 -16.68 -17.12 2.06
CA ALA A 17 -15.62 -17.68 1.25
C ALA A 17 -14.36 -16.92 1.65
N ALA A 18 -13.43 -17.59 2.35
CA ALA A 18 -12.13 -17.03 2.64
C ALA A 18 -11.59 -16.59 1.28
N PHE A 19 -11.33 -15.30 1.12
CA PHE A 19 -10.83 -14.76 -0.12
C PHE A 19 -9.41 -15.29 -0.26
N ALA A 20 -9.29 -16.45 -0.89
CA ALA A 20 -8.01 -17.02 -1.21
C ALA A 20 -7.29 -16.04 -2.13
N PHE A 21 -6.01 -15.81 -1.85
CA PHE A 21 -5.14 -15.08 -2.76
C PHE A 21 -5.20 -15.71 -4.15
N ASP A 22 -4.99 -14.90 -5.19
CA ASP A 22 -4.82 -15.46 -6.53
C ASP A 22 -3.61 -16.43 -6.54
N THR A 23 -3.56 -17.30 -7.55
CA THR A 23 -2.54 -18.35 -7.64
C THR A 23 -1.11 -17.82 -7.61
N ALA A 24 -0.84 -16.65 -8.21
CA ALA A 24 0.51 -16.08 -8.26
C ALA A 24 0.90 -15.52 -6.90
N THR A 25 0.00 -14.79 -6.24
CA THR A 25 0.19 -14.28 -4.88
C THR A 25 0.36 -15.43 -3.87
N GLN A 26 -0.45 -16.50 -3.98
CA GLN A 26 -0.32 -17.68 -3.12
C GLN A 26 1.04 -18.38 -3.31
N ALA A 27 1.50 -18.52 -4.55
CA ALA A 27 2.80 -19.14 -4.83
C ALA A 27 3.97 -18.35 -4.21
N ILE A 28 3.87 -17.02 -4.14
CA ILE A 28 4.84 -16.18 -3.44
C ILE A 28 4.80 -16.49 -1.94
N ILE A 29 3.61 -16.45 -1.32
CA ILE A 29 3.44 -16.74 0.10
C ILE A 29 4.04 -18.11 0.48
N ASP A 30 3.77 -19.15 -0.31
CA ASP A 30 4.23 -20.51 -0.06
C ASP A 30 5.76 -20.66 -0.07
N LEU A 31 6.47 -19.79 -0.81
CA LEU A 31 7.92 -19.78 -0.91
C LEU A 31 8.59 -18.90 0.16
N GLN A 32 7.86 -17.93 0.71
CA GLN A 32 8.44 -16.94 1.61
C GLN A 32 8.64 -17.47 3.02
N LYS A 33 9.63 -16.89 3.71
CA LYS A 33 9.87 -17.10 5.14
C LYS A 33 9.96 -15.75 5.82
N SER A 34 9.34 -15.64 6.99
CA SER A 34 9.36 -14.39 7.77
C SER A 34 10.79 -13.88 7.99
N GLY A 35 10.98 -12.57 7.84
CA GLY A 35 12.24 -11.86 7.92
C GLY A 35 13.17 -11.99 6.70
N LYS A 36 12.79 -12.75 5.66
CA LYS A 36 13.60 -12.88 4.44
C LYS A 36 13.29 -11.78 3.42
N PRO A 37 14.30 -11.35 2.64
CA PRO A 37 14.07 -10.41 1.54
C PRO A 37 13.08 -10.98 0.52
N VAL A 38 12.13 -10.15 0.09
CA VAL A 38 11.26 -10.43 -1.05
C VAL A 38 12.05 -10.15 -2.33
N ARG A 39 11.93 -11.03 -3.32
CA ARG A 39 12.58 -10.82 -4.62
C ARG A 39 11.82 -9.73 -5.36
N THR A 40 12.50 -8.87 -6.11
CA THR A 40 11.82 -7.79 -6.86
C THR A 40 10.76 -8.32 -7.83
N ALA A 41 10.99 -9.45 -8.49
CA ALA A 41 9.98 -10.06 -9.34
C ALA A 41 8.70 -10.45 -8.57
N ASP A 42 8.84 -10.96 -7.34
CA ASP A 42 7.69 -11.26 -6.49
C ASP A 42 7.03 -9.96 -6.02
N LEU A 43 7.82 -8.96 -5.67
CA LEU A 43 7.34 -7.64 -5.26
C LEU A 43 6.49 -6.99 -6.36
N VAL A 44 6.91 -7.04 -7.62
CA VAL A 44 6.15 -6.58 -8.79
C VAL A 44 4.79 -7.26 -8.88
N VAL A 45 4.74 -8.58 -8.68
CA VAL A 45 3.47 -9.33 -8.65
C VAL A 45 2.58 -8.85 -7.50
N LEU A 46 3.15 -8.66 -6.30
CA LEU A 46 2.40 -8.16 -5.15
C LEU A 46 1.84 -6.75 -5.40
N MET A 47 2.63 -5.86 -6.02
CA MET A 47 2.19 -4.51 -6.40
C MET A 47 1.03 -4.54 -7.38
N GLN A 48 1.11 -5.42 -8.40
CA GLN A 48 0.07 -5.56 -9.42
C GLN A 48 -1.22 -6.20 -8.89
N ALA A 49 -1.12 -7.08 -7.90
CA ALA A 49 -2.26 -7.83 -7.36
C ALA A 49 -2.94 -7.15 -6.17
N SER A 50 -2.25 -6.25 -5.48
CA SER A 50 -2.80 -5.53 -4.33
C SER A 50 -3.71 -4.38 -4.74
N GLU A 51 -4.76 -4.16 -3.95
CA GLU A 51 -5.67 -3.02 -4.10
C GLU A 51 -5.12 -1.76 -3.42
N ARG A 52 -4.41 -1.93 -2.29
CA ARG A 52 -3.81 -0.84 -1.52
C ARG A 52 -2.71 -1.30 -0.59
N TRP A 53 -1.67 -0.49 -0.44
CA TRP A 53 -0.62 -0.66 0.56
C TRP A 53 -0.85 0.35 1.67
N CYS A 54 -0.92 -0.11 2.92
CA CYS A 54 -1.22 0.69 4.10
C CYS A 54 0.00 0.70 5.02
N TYR A 55 0.60 1.87 5.20
CA TYR A 55 1.84 1.99 5.96
C TYR A 55 1.56 2.36 7.41
N VAL A 56 2.26 1.69 8.33
CA VAL A 56 2.11 1.84 9.78
C VAL A 56 0.63 1.73 10.18
N GLN A 57 -0.03 0.65 9.74
CA GLN A 57 -1.46 0.48 9.92
C GLN A 57 -1.83 0.41 11.40
N GLN A 58 -2.89 1.13 11.79
CA GLN A 58 -3.52 1.03 13.11
C GLN A 58 -5.03 0.88 12.92
N ALA A 59 -5.55 -0.29 13.29
CA ALA A 59 -6.93 -0.69 13.00
C ALA A 59 -7.26 -0.51 11.50
N ASP A 60 -8.17 0.41 11.17
CA ASP A 60 -8.65 0.76 9.83
C ASP A 60 -8.04 2.06 9.28
N SER A 61 -6.90 2.49 9.83
CA SER A 61 -6.19 3.72 9.41
C SER A 61 -4.73 3.48 9.03
N CYS A 62 -4.25 4.22 8.03
CA CYS A 62 -2.86 4.23 7.56
C CYS A 62 -2.20 5.58 7.86
N ALA A 63 -0.88 5.60 8.08
CA ALA A 63 -0.12 6.86 8.05
C ALA A 63 -0.16 7.51 6.67
N TRP A 64 0.16 6.70 5.68
CA TRP A 64 -0.01 6.96 4.27
C TRP A 64 -0.37 5.64 3.59
N SER A 65 -0.81 5.74 2.34
CA SER A 65 -1.15 4.58 1.54
C SER A 65 -0.72 4.75 0.11
N ASP A 66 -0.34 3.63 -0.51
CA ASP A 66 0.00 3.61 -1.93
C ASP A 66 -1.00 2.76 -2.72
N ILE A 67 -1.24 3.18 -3.96
CA ILE A 67 -1.94 2.39 -4.98
C ILE A 67 -1.06 2.36 -6.22
N TYR A 68 -0.66 1.16 -6.64
CA TYR A 68 0.16 0.98 -7.82
C TYR A 68 -0.69 1.10 -9.08
N LEU A 69 -0.32 2.03 -9.97
CA LEU A 69 -1.07 2.39 -11.17
C LEU A 69 -0.54 1.68 -12.42
N ASP A 70 0.79 1.60 -12.52
CA ASP A 70 1.51 0.87 -13.57
C ASP A 70 2.79 0.28 -12.98
N VAL A 71 3.06 -0.99 -13.27
CA VAL A 71 4.21 -1.72 -12.70
C VAL A 71 4.79 -2.61 -13.77
N ASN A 72 6.10 -2.48 -13.99
CA ASN A 72 6.85 -3.29 -14.94
C ASN A 72 8.22 -3.67 -14.36
N ALA A 73 9.09 -4.27 -15.18
CA ALA A 73 10.39 -4.74 -14.74
C ALA A 73 11.37 -3.61 -14.37
N ASP A 74 11.16 -2.41 -14.91
CA ASP A 74 12.05 -1.26 -14.76
C ASP A 74 11.61 -0.33 -13.61
N GLY A 75 10.37 -0.46 -13.12
CA GLY A 75 9.85 0.43 -12.09
C GLY A 75 8.33 0.34 -11.90
N ALA A 76 7.84 1.30 -11.14
CA ALA A 76 6.43 1.46 -10.84
C ALA A 76 6.04 2.94 -10.79
N GLN A 77 4.84 3.23 -11.28
CA GLN A 77 4.12 4.46 -11.01
C GLN A 77 3.03 4.16 -9.98
N PHE A 78 2.94 4.98 -8.94
CA PHE A 78 2.00 4.77 -7.85
C PHE A 78 1.47 6.10 -7.34
N GLU A 79 0.23 6.07 -6.86
CA GLU A 79 -0.36 7.18 -6.13
C GLU A 79 -0.12 7.00 -4.64
N ILE A 80 0.52 7.97 -4.01
CA ILE A 80 0.65 8.08 -2.56
C ILE A 80 -0.46 8.99 -2.05
N SER A 81 -1.10 8.62 -0.94
CA SER A 81 -2.05 9.46 -0.22
C SER A 81 -1.68 9.55 1.26
N ASN A 82 -1.71 10.75 1.84
CA ASN A 82 -1.43 10.97 3.28
C ASN A 82 -2.17 12.21 3.82
N ALA A 83 -2.33 12.27 5.15
CA ALA A 83 -2.72 13.50 5.81
C ALA A 83 -1.52 14.47 5.82
N TRP A 84 -1.64 15.61 5.13
CA TRP A 84 -0.62 16.67 5.16
C TRP A 84 -0.74 17.55 6.40
N SER A 85 -1.95 17.69 6.93
CA SER A 85 -2.24 18.34 8.20
C SER A 85 -3.52 17.78 8.80
N GLU A 86 -3.89 18.21 10.02
CA GLU A 86 -5.20 17.92 10.62
C GLU A 86 -6.37 18.29 9.69
N ALA A 87 -6.19 19.32 8.85
CA ALA A 87 -7.23 19.86 7.98
C ALA A 87 -7.17 19.37 6.53
N VAL A 88 -6.01 18.88 6.07
CA VAL A 88 -5.74 18.64 4.65
C VAL A 88 -5.20 17.23 4.42
N GLU A 89 -5.80 16.55 3.45
CA GLU A 89 -5.28 15.32 2.88
C GLU A 89 -4.80 15.59 1.46
N ILE A 90 -3.66 15.00 1.11
CA ILE A 90 -3.08 15.09 -0.22
C ILE A 90 -2.96 13.70 -0.83
N ALA A 91 -2.99 13.67 -2.15
CA ALA A 91 -2.53 12.55 -2.93
C ALA A 91 -1.67 13.04 -4.09
N PHE A 92 -0.72 12.24 -4.53
CA PHE A 92 0.16 12.58 -5.65
C PHE A 92 0.67 11.30 -6.32
N ILE A 93 1.00 11.42 -7.59
CA ILE A 93 1.60 10.35 -8.37
C ILE A 93 3.11 10.51 -8.32
N ASP A 94 3.78 9.46 -7.86
CA ASP A 94 5.23 9.34 -7.85
C ASP A 94 5.68 8.15 -8.71
N THR A 95 6.98 8.07 -8.99
CA THR A 95 7.61 7.01 -9.78
C THR A 95 8.84 6.49 -9.06
N GLY A 96 8.88 5.17 -8.91
CA GLY A 96 10.03 4.43 -8.42
C GLY A 96 10.68 3.62 -9.55
N ARG A 97 12.01 3.52 -9.55
CA ARG A 97 12.77 2.67 -10.47
C ARG A 97 13.34 1.48 -9.77
N VAL A 98 13.37 0.34 -10.45
CA VAL A 98 14.06 -0.84 -9.96
C VAL A 98 15.56 -0.65 -10.14
N GLU A 99 16.30 -0.65 -9.03
CA GLU A 99 17.77 -0.59 -9.01
C GLU A 99 18.35 -1.89 -8.46
N ASP A 100 19.47 -2.33 -9.05
CA ASP A 100 20.20 -3.55 -8.71
C ASP A 100 19.34 -4.84 -8.67
N GLY A 101 18.18 -4.84 -9.34
CA GLY A 101 17.21 -5.94 -9.34
C GLY A 101 16.69 -6.30 -7.95
N ARG A 102 16.79 -5.37 -6.98
CA ARG A 102 16.40 -5.59 -5.58
C ARG A 102 15.65 -4.42 -4.96
N MET A 103 16.03 -3.19 -5.29
CA MET A 103 15.51 -1.99 -4.63
C MET A 103 14.54 -1.24 -5.54
N ILE A 104 13.62 -0.51 -4.94
CA ILE A 104 12.82 0.51 -5.63
C ILE A 104 13.30 1.86 -5.12
N CYS A 105 13.86 2.68 -6.01
CA CYS A 105 14.38 3.99 -5.68
C CYS A 105 13.48 5.08 -6.24
N GLU A 106 13.20 6.10 -5.44
CA GLU A 106 12.47 7.29 -5.86
C GLU A 106 13.20 8.02 -7.00
N THR A 107 12.44 8.76 -7.80
CA THR A 107 12.99 9.50 -8.95
C THR A 107 13.16 11.01 -8.69
N GLY A 108 12.85 11.48 -7.47
CA GLY A 108 13.00 12.87 -7.04
C GLY A 108 11.66 13.57 -6.84
N VAL A 109 11.59 14.87 -7.18
CA VAL A 109 10.45 15.76 -6.86
C VAL A 109 9.44 15.95 -8.00
N ASP A 110 9.48 15.07 -9.00
CA ASP A 110 8.62 15.16 -10.20
C ASP A 110 7.12 14.96 -9.87
N TRP A 111 6.80 14.56 -8.64
CA TRP A 111 5.45 14.39 -8.11
C TRP A 111 4.79 15.70 -7.63
N LEU A 112 5.56 16.76 -7.31
CA LEU A 112 4.97 18.02 -6.80
C LEU A 112 3.86 18.59 -7.72
N PRO A 113 4.00 18.60 -9.06
CA PRO A 113 2.94 19.07 -9.95
C PRO A 113 1.69 18.20 -9.91
N THR A 114 1.79 16.93 -9.54
CA THR A 114 0.68 15.95 -9.55
C THR A 114 -0.18 16.01 -8.29
N ILE A 115 0.24 16.75 -7.26
CA ILE A 115 -0.51 16.87 -6.00
C ILE A 115 -1.95 17.33 -6.26
N ARG A 116 -2.87 16.54 -5.70
CA ARG A 116 -4.29 16.83 -5.49
C ARG A 116 -4.57 16.88 -3.99
N ALA A 117 -5.51 17.73 -3.57
CA ALA A 117 -5.78 17.94 -2.15
C ALA A 117 -7.26 18.09 -1.87
N ILE A 118 -7.68 17.60 -0.69
CA ILE A 118 -9.04 17.72 -0.17
C ILE A 118 -9.01 18.20 1.28
N LYS A 119 -10.09 18.84 1.71
CA LYS A 119 -10.32 19.13 3.13
C LYS A 119 -10.79 17.88 3.84
N ARG A 120 -10.19 17.55 4.97
CA ARG A 120 -10.55 16.36 5.77
C ARG A 120 -11.91 16.50 6.46
N ALA A 121 -12.35 17.72 6.73
CA ALA A 121 -13.60 17.98 7.44
C ALA A 121 -14.86 17.61 6.60
N ASP A 122 -14.80 17.76 5.28
CA ASP A 122 -15.98 17.63 4.41
C ASP A 122 -15.69 16.95 3.05
N GLY A 123 -14.44 16.55 2.79
CA GLY A 123 -14.02 15.93 1.53
C GLY A 123 -14.00 16.90 0.34
N SER A 124 -14.17 18.20 0.55
CA SER A 124 -14.19 19.18 -0.56
C SER A 124 -12.80 19.38 -1.17
N ILE A 125 -12.77 19.52 -2.49
CA ILE A 125 -11.52 19.70 -3.26
C ILE A 125 -10.90 21.07 -2.95
N ILE A 126 -9.58 21.08 -2.73
CA ILE A 126 -8.75 22.29 -2.67
C ILE A 126 -8.16 22.52 -4.07
N GLY A 127 -8.47 23.66 -4.69
CA GLY A 127 -8.04 24.00 -6.05
C GLY A 127 -7.56 25.44 -6.19
N GLY A 128 -7.21 25.84 -7.42
CA GLY A 128 -6.85 27.22 -7.77
C GLY A 128 -5.65 27.75 -6.97
N ARG A 129 -5.75 28.99 -6.47
CA ARG A 129 -4.69 29.63 -5.67
C ARG A 129 -4.36 28.86 -4.40
N ALA A 130 -5.36 28.33 -3.70
CA ALA A 130 -5.12 27.56 -2.47
C ALA A 130 -4.29 26.29 -2.72
N LEU A 131 -4.54 25.58 -3.83
CA LEU A 131 -3.72 24.44 -4.21
C LEU A 131 -2.30 24.86 -4.64
N HIS A 132 -2.17 26.00 -5.32
CA HIS A 132 -0.87 26.54 -5.70
C HIS A 132 -0.01 26.86 -4.46
N ASP A 133 -0.59 27.54 -3.47
CA ASP A 133 0.09 27.90 -2.23
C ASP A 133 0.49 26.65 -1.44
N LEU A 134 -0.40 25.65 -1.36
CA LEU A 134 -0.10 24.36 -0.72
C LEU A 134 1.05 23.62 -1.43
N LYS A 135 1.07 23.58 -2.77
CA LYS A 135 2.19 22.99 -3.53
C LYS A 135 3.52 23.69 -3.26
N ALA A 136 3.50 25.02 -3.11
CA ALA A 136 4.69 25.78 -2.78
C ALA A 136 5.19 25.50 -1.36
N GLU A 137 4.28 25.37 -0.38
CA GLU A 137 4.59 24.96 0.99
C GLU A 137 5.27 23.58 1.04
N ILE A 138 4.64 22.59 0.41
CA ILE A 138 5.17 21.22 0.32
C ILE A 138 6.54 21.22 -0.38
N GLY A 139 6.66 21.92 -1.51
CA GLY A 139 7.91 21.98 -2.27
C GLY A 139 9.06 22.60 -1.48
N ALA A 140 8.80 23.54 -0.57
CA ALA A 140 9.82 24.10 0.31
C ALA A 140 10.38 23.09 1.32
N THR A 141 9.60 22.06 1.67
CA THR A 141 10.05 20.96 2.55
C THR A 141 10.77 19.84 1.82
N ALA A 142 10.44 19.62 0.53
CA ALA A 142 10.99 18.55 -0.30
C ALA A 142 12.34 18.89 -0.96
N ALA A 143 12.80 20.15 -0.91
CA ALA A 143 13.94 20.62 -1.69
C ALA A 143 15.31 20.01 -1.32
N ASP A 144 15.42 19.31 -0.19
CA ASP A 144 16.67 18.74 0.35
C ASP A 144 16.65 17.20 0.50
N THR A 145 15.68 16.50 -0.11
CA THR A 145 15.59 15.05 0.05
C THR A 145 16.58 14.31 -0.85
N THR A 146 17.48 13.55 -0.25
CA THR A 146 18.26 12.52 -0.94
C THR A 146 17.33 11.42 -1.47
N ILE A 147 17.70 10.79 -2.58
CA ILE A 147 16.91 9.70 -3.15
C ILE A 147 16.84 8.54 -2.15
N ASP A 148 15.62 8.16 -1.82
CA ASP A 148 15.33 7.00 -0.99
C ASP A 148 15.19 5.75 -1.85
N CYS A 149 15.84 4.67 -1.41
CA CYS A 149 15.76 3.34 -2.01
C CYS A 149 15.22 2.34 -1.00
N PHE A 150 14.28 1.51 -1.44
CA PHE A 150 13.55 0.59 -0.57
C PHE A 150 13.76 -0.87 -0.98
N ASP A 151 14.04 -1.74 -0.01
CA ASP A 151 13.86 -3.18 -0.17
C ASP A 151 12.88 -3.73 0.87
N TYR A 152 12.29 -4.89 0.59
CA TYR A 152 11.21 -5.42 1.41
C TYR A 152 11.57 -6.76 2.02
N ARG A 153 11.14 -6.97 3.26
CA ARG A 153 11.20 -8.28 3.91
C ARG A 153 9.80 -8.79 4.21
N TYR A 154 9.57 -10.06 3.92
CA TYR A 154 8.29 -10.70 4.22
C TYR A 154 8.12 -10.85 5.73
N LEU A 155 6.99 -10.45 6.30
CA LEU A 155 6.68 -10.66 7.72
C LEU A 155 5.64 -11.76 7.92
N GLY A 156 4.58 -11.78 7.10
CA GLY A 156 3.53 -12.80 7.18
C GLY A 156 2.37 -12.52 6.22
N ALA A 157 1.37 -13.40 6.24
CA ALA A 157 0.12 -13.23 5.51
C ALA A 157 -1.05 -13.73 6.37
N ASP A 158 -2.20 -13.07 6.21
CA ASP A 158 -3.48 -13.46 6.78
C ASP A 158 -4.46 -13.73 5.63
N ALA A 159 -4.75 -15.01 5.40
CA ALA A 159 -5.63 -15.43 4.32
C ALA A 159 -7.11 -15.16 4.61
N GLU A 160 -7.51 -15.02 5.88
CA GLU A 160 -8.89 -14.67 6.22
C GLU A 160 -9.14 -13.18 5.98
N ALA A 161 -8.17 -12.34 6.35
CA ALA A 161 -8.21 -10.91 6.08
C ALA A 161 -7.84 -10.55 4.62
N GLY A 162 -7.19 -11.46 3.89
CA GLY A 162 -6.68 -11.19 2.55
C GLY A 162 -5.56 -10.16 2.54
N THR A 163 -4.61 -10.28 3.47
CA THR A 163 -3.50 -9.33 3.65
C THR A 163 -2.13 -9.99 3.69
N ILE A 164 -1.11 -9.24 3.25
CA ILE A 164 0.31 -9.58 3.43
C ILE A 164 0.97 -8.44 4.19
N THR A 165 1.83 -8.76 5.15
CA THR A 165 2.62 -7.75 5.87
C THR A 165 4.09 -7.86 5.46
N LEU A 166 4.70 -6.72 5.11
CA LEU A 166 6.12 -6.59 4.79
C LEU A 166 6.76 -5.55 5.72
N LEU A 167 8.08 -5.64 5.87
CA LEU A 167 8.91 -4.56 6.39
C LEU A 167 9.58 -3.88 5.19
N GLN A 168 9.21 -2.64 4.91
CA GLN A 168 9.93 -1.77 4.00
C GLN A 168 11.18 -1.27 4.71
N ARG A 169 12.34 -1.45 4.07
CA ARG A 169 13.63 -1.02 4.58
C ARG A 169 14.18 0.08 3.72
N GLN A 170 14.48 1.20 4.33
CA GLN A 170 14.99 2.37 3.62
C GLN A 170 16.51 2.37 3.58
N SER A 171 17.05 2.81 2.46
CA SER A 171 18.47 3.06 2.24
C SER A 171 18.67 4.39 1.55
N ARG A 172 19.61 5.20 2.05
CA ARG A 172 20.06 6.45 1.45
C ARG A 172 21.51 6.31 1.06
N GLU A 173 21.85 6.67 -0.18
CA GLU A 173 23.22 6.59 -0.70
C GLU A 173 23.86 5.18 -0.52
N GLY A 174 23.02 4.14 -0.63
CA GLY A 174 23.43 2.74 -0.43
C GLY A 174 23.61 2.30 1.02
N VAL A 175 23.31 3.16 1.99
CA VAL A 175 23.35 2.86 3.43
C VAL A 175 21.94 2.68 3.96
N HIS A 176 21.68 1.50 4.53
CA HIS A 176 20.42 1.20 5.19
C HIS A 176 20.28 1.92 6.53
N ASP A 177 19.14 2.58 6.73
CA ASP A 177 18.78 3.24 7.99
C ASP A 177 17.63 2.47 8.67
N PRO A 178 17.90 1.70 9.74
CA PRO A 178 16.88 0.91 10.42
C PRO A 178 15.86 1.77 11.19
N ASP A 179 16.17 3.03 11.51
CA ASP A 179 15.24 3.91 12.22
C ASP A 179 14.11 4.40 11.29
N GLN A 180 14.25 4.20 9.98
CA GLN A 180 13.24 4.50 8.97
C GLN A 180 12.47 3.23 8.49
N ASP A 181 12.77 2.06 9.04
CA ASP A 181 12.08 0.83 8.66
C ASP A 181 10.59 0.93 9.01
N THR A 182 9.77 0.62 8.01
CA THR A 182 8.33 0.83 8.07
C THR A 182 7.59 -0.46 7.80
N GLU A 183 6.65 -0.82 8.67
CA GLU A 183 5.72 -1.91 8.40
C GLU A 183 4.67 -1.48 7.37
N VAL A 184 4.42 -2.33 6.39
CA VAL A 184 3.40 -2.12 5.35
C VAL A 184 2.50 -3.34 5.24
N THR A 185 1.19 -3.09 5.24
CA THR A 185 0.16 -4.10 5.03
C THR A 185 -0.45 -3.93 3.65
N LEU A 186 -0.33 -4.97 2.83
CA LEU A 186 -0.89 -5.06 1.50
C LEU A 186 -2.29 -5.65 1.61
N HIS A 187 -3.28 -4.95 1.07
CA HIS A 187 -4.68 -5.38 1.05
C HIS A 187 -5.02 -5.86 -0.37
N PHE A 188 -5.54 -7.08 -0.47
CA PHE A 188 -5.95 -7.69 -1.74
C PHE A 188 -7.47 -7.71 -1.91
N ASN A 189 -8.23 -7.43 -0.85
CA ASN A 189 -9.67 -7.31 -0.92
C ASN A 189 -10.09 -5.85 -1.21
N PRO A 190 -10.81 -5.58 -2.31
CA PRO A 190 -11.18 -4.22 -2.69
C PRO A 190 -12.06 -3.52 -1.65
N ALA A 191 -12.95 -4.27 -0.98
CA ALA A 191 -13.90 -3.70 -0.03
C ALA A 191 -13.20 -3.26 1.26
N THR A 192 -12.28 -4.06 1.80
CA THR A 192 -11.52 -3.68 2.99
C THR A 192 -10.48 -2.62 2.67
N ALA A 193 -9.83 -2.70 1.51
CA ALA A 193 -8.89 -1.68 1.03
C ALA A 193 -9.56 -0.30 0.89
N ALA A 194 -10.77 -0.25 0.33
CA ALA A 194 -11.54 0.99 0.16
C ALA A 194 -12.05 1.56 1.49
N ALA A 195 -12.20 0.74 2.54
CA ALA A 195 -12.62 1.18 3.85
C ALA A 195 -11.49 1.82 4.70
N LEU A 196 -10.23 1.66 4.28
CA LEU A 196 -9.09 2.26 4.97
C LEU A 196 -9.14 3.79 4.92
N THR A 197 -8.78 4.40 6.04
CA THR A 197 -8.70 5.85 6.22
C THR A 197 -7.26 6.33 6.41
N LEU A 198 -7.03 7.64 6.30
CA LEU A 198 -5.73 8.25 6.59
C LEU A 198 -5.78 8.97 7.93
N ARG A 199 -4.80 8.71 8.80
CA ARG A 199 -4.63 9.42 10.08
C ARG A 199 -3.59 10.53 9.96
N TRP A 200 -3.76 11.55 10.81
CA TRP A 200 -2.76 12.60 11.05
C TRP A 200 -1.85 12.18 12.20
#